data_AF-A0A5D3DUH8-F1
#
_entry.id   AF-A0A5D3DUH8-F1
#
_cell.length_a   1.000
_cell.length_b   1.000
_cell.length_c   1.000
_cell.angle_alpha   90.00
_cell.angle_beta   90.00
_cell.angle_gamma   90.00
#
_symmetry.space_group_name_H-M   'P 1'
#
loop_
_entity.id
_entity.type
_entity.pdbx_description
1 polymer ?
#
loop_
_entity_poly.entity_id
_entity_poly.type
_entity_poly.pdbx_seq_one_letter_code
_entity_poly.pdbx_strand_id
1 'polypeptide(L)'
;MSEEEIIADYNERVLEIANESFNLRKKMPEPKLVRKVLHSLLGKFDMKVNDIEEAHDITKLKLDELFRSLTIFEMVISNKDDKKGKGVAFKFVYEEQTPEHKSTK
;
A
#
# COMPACT_ATOMS: atom_id res chain seq x y z
N MET A 1 -4.97 -9.03 -7.15
CA MET A 1 -4.50 -8.21 -8.29
C MET A 1 -4.15 -9.14 -9.44
N SER A 2 -4.42 -8.77 -10.69
CA SER A 2 -3.98 -9.54 -11.88
C SER A 2 -2.64 -9.04 -12.42
N GLU A 3 -1.91 -9.85 -13.20
CA GLU A 3 -0.51 -9.60 -13.60
C GLU A 3 -0.32 -8.25 -14.31
N GLU A 4 -1.28 -7.87 -15.15
CA GLU A 4 -1.30 -6.68 -15.99
C GLU A 4 -2.02 -5.48 -15.36
N GLU A 5 -2.64 -5.67 -14.20
CA GLU A 5 -3.34 -4.60 -13.48
C GLU A 5 -2.32 -3.66 -12.82
N ILE A 6 -2.59 -2.36 -12.86
CA ILE A 6 -1.80 -1.35 -12.15
C ILE A 6 -2.37 -1.11 -10.75
N ILE A 7 -1.54 -0.60 -9.83
CA ILE A 7 -1.98 -0.37 -8.43
C ILE A 7 -3.15 0.61 -8.34
N ALA A 8 -3.25 1.58 -9.25
CA ALA A 8 -4.36 2.54 -9.27
C ALA A 8 -5.73 1.86 -9.53
N ASP A 9 -5.81 1.04 -10.57
CA ASP A 9 -7.02 0.29 -10.94
C ASP A 9 -7.39 -0.71 -9.84
N TYR A 10 -6.38 -1.39 -9.30
CA TYR A 10 -6.58 -2.32 -8.18
C TYR A 10 -7.10 -1.60 -6.92
N ASN A 11 -6.61 -0.39 -6.60
CA ASN A 11 -7.11 0.43 -5.50
C ASN A 11 -8.60 0.78 -5.68
N GLU A 12 -8.99 1.22 -6.88
CA GLU A 12 -10.39 1.54 -7.19
C GLU A 12 -11.31 0.34 -6.93
N ARG A 13 -10.93 -0.85 -7.41
CA ARG A 13 -11.70 -2.09 -7.18
C ARG A 13 -11.79 -2.46 -5.70
N VAL A 14 -10.70 -2.28 -4.94
CA VAL A 14 -10.72 -2.54 -3.50
C VAL A 14 -11.70 -1.59 -2.78
N LEU A 15 -11.74 -0.32 -3.17
CA LEU A 15 -12.68 0.66 -2.62
C LEU A 15 -14.12 0.36 -3.01
N GLU A 16 -14.37 -0.05 -4.25
CA GLU A 16 -15.69 -0.50 -4.71
C GLU A 16 -16.21 -1.68 -3.88
N ILE A 17 -15.39 -2.74 -3.71
CA ILE A 17 -15.73 -3.91 -2.89
C ILE A 17 -15.98 -3.52 -1.43
N ALA A 18 -15.18 -2.60 -0.87
CA ALA A 18 -15.35 -2.13 0.49
C ALA A 18 -16.67 -1.37 0.67
N ASN A 19 -17.03 -0.53 -0.30
CA ASN A 19 -18.29 0.21 -0.33
C ASN A 19 -19.50 -0.71 -0.49
N GLU A 20 -19.44 -1.69 -1.40
CA GLU A 20 -20.48 -2.72 -1.54
C GLU A 20 -20.67 -3.52 -0.24
N SER A 21 -19.56 -3.94 0.37
CA SER A 21 -19.59 -4.67 1.65
C SER A 21 -20.23 -3.85 2.77
N PHE A 22 -19.98 -2.53 2.79
CA PHE A 22 -20.63 -1.61 3.70
C PHE A 22 -22.15 -1.53 3.46
N ASN A 23 -22.58 -1.40 2.20
CA ASN A 23 -24.00 -1.37 1.81
C ASN A 23 -24.74 -2.66 2.21
N LEU A 24 -24.05 -3.81 2.16
CA LEU A 24 -24.58 -5.10 2.60
C LEU A 24 -24.55 -5.30 4.12
N ARG A 25 -24.28 -4.24 4.91
CA ARG A 25 -24.06 -4.28 6.37
C ARG A 25 -22.95 -5.24 6.82
N LYS A 26 -22.10 -5.70 5.91
CA LYS A 26 -20.92 -6.52 6.17
C LYS A 26 -19.68 -5.63 6.26
N LYS A 27 -19.75 -4.60 7.11
CA LYS A 27 -18.66 -3.64 7.26
C LYS A 27 -17.36 -4.36 7.61
N MET A 28 -16.35 -4.17 6.78
CA MET A 28 -15.01 -4.68 7.03
C MET A 28 -14.19 -3.60 7.72
N PRO A 29 -13.58 -3.89 8.89
CA PRO A 29 -12.63 -2.98 9.50
C PRO A 29 -11.44 -2.74 8.58
N GLU A 30 -10.93 -1.51 8.56
CA GLU A 30 -9.78 -1.12 7.73
C GLU A 30 -8.55 -2.02 7.93
N PRO A 31 -8.14 -2.41 9.16
CA PRO A 31 -7.02 -3.33 9.34
C PRO A 31 -7.21 -4.69 8.67
N LYS A 32 -8.46 -5.16 8.60
CA LYS A 32 -8.81 -6.42 7.93
C LYS A 32 -8.73 -6.25 6.41
N LEU A 33 -9.07 -5.08 5.90
CA LEU A 33 -8.96 -4.73 4.49
C LEU A 33 -7.48 -4.61 4.07
N VAL A 34 -6.67 -3.90 4.85
CA VAL A 34 -5.20 -3.78 4.65
C VAL A 34 -4.53 -5.15 4.58
N ARG A 35 -4.82 -6.05 5.54
CA ARG A 35 -4.29 -7.43 5.50
C ARG A 35 -4.70 -8.18 4.24
N LYS A 36 -5.94 -8.01 3.78
CA LYS A 36 -6.42 -8.66 2.55
C LYS A 36 -5.75 -8.10 1.30
N VAL A 37 -5.50 -6.79 1.27
CA VAL A 37 -4.76 -6.15 0.19
C VAL A 37 -3.37 -6.76 0.12
N LEU A 38 -2.59 -6.68 1.21
CA LEU A 38 -1.22 -7.23 1.28
C LEU A 38 -1.16 -8.70 0.84
N HIS A 39 -2.10 -9.53 1.31
CA HIS A 39 -2.14 -10.95 0.95
C HIS A 39 -2.58 -11.25 -0.50
N SER A 40 -3.18 -10.28 -1.20
CA SER A 40 -3.70 -10.48 -2.57
C SER A 40 -2.90 -9.74 -3.64
N LEU A 41 -1.80 -9.09 -3.24
CA LEU A 41 -0.81 -8.54 -4.15
C LEU A 41 -0.05 -9.67 -4.84
N LEU A 42 0.49 -9.37 -6.02
CA LEU A 42 1.31 -10.30 -6.79
C LEU A 42 2.71 -10.43 -6.19
N GLY A 43 3.40 -11.53 -6.51
CA GLY A 43 4.75 -11.80 -6.03
C GLY A 43 5.80 -10.73 -6.36
N LYS A 44 5.57 -9.92 -7.41
CA LYS A 44 6.42 -8.76 -7.74
C LYS A 44 6.46 -7.70 -6.61
N PHE A 45 5.51 -7.74 -5.68
CA PHE A 45 5.46 -6.89 -4.50
C PHE A 45 5.92 -7.57 -3.21
N ASP A 46 6.29 -8.87 -3.21
CA ASP A 46 6.61 -9.63 -1.99
C ASP A 46 7.68 -8.95 -1.13
N MET A 47 8.74 -8.45 -1.77
CA MET A 47 9.79 -7.70 -1.06
C MET A 47 9.21 -6.47 -0.35
N LYS A 48 8.35 -5.70 -1.02
CA LYS A 48 7.71 -4.52 -0.45
C LYS A 48 6.68 -4.88 0.63
N VAL A 49 5.98 -5.99 0.49
CA VAL A 49 5.03 -6.51 1.49
C VAL A 49 5.78 -6.86 2.77
N ASN A 50 6.88 -7.61 2.67
CA ASN A 50 7.70 -7.97 3.83
C ASN A 50 8.24 -6.71 4.54
N ASP A 51 8.76 -5.73 3.79
CA ASP A 51 9.24 -4.48 4.36
C ASP A 51 8.13 -3.73 5.14
N ILE A 52 6.91 -3.72 4.61
CA ILE A 52 5.76 -3.07 5.27
C ILE A 52 5.36 -3.84 6.54
N GLU A 53 5.33 -5.17 6.49
CA GLU A 53 4.99 -6.01 7.64
C GLU A 53 6.03 -5.93 8.76
N GLU A 54 7.31 -5.70 8.42
CA GLU A 54 8.38 -5.52 9.40
C GLU A 54 8.40 -4.09 9.99
N ALA A 55 8.20 -3.07 9.16
CA ALA A 55 8.32 -1.67 9.58
C ALA A 55 7.05 -1.07 10.20
N HIS A 56 5.86 -1.56 9.82
CA HIS A 56 4.59 -0.95 10.23
C HIS A 56 3.69 -1.92 11.00
N ASP A 57 3.01 -1.39 12.03
CA ASP A 57 1.92 -2.10 12.69
C ASP A 57 0.69 -2.13 11.77
N ILE A 58 0.46 -3.30 11.14
CA ILE A 58 -0.67 -3.55 10.23
C ILE A 58 -2.03 -3.25 10.87
N THR A 59 -2.15 -3.27 12.20
CA THR A 59 -3.42 -2.94 12.87
C THR A 59 -3.73 -1.45 12.89
N LYS A 60 -2.71 -0.61 12.67
CA LYS A 60 -2.80 0.86 12.65
C LYS A 60 -2.60 1.47 11.27
N LEU A 61 -2.01 0.71 10.34
CA LEU A 61 -1.75 1.16 8.98
C LEU A 61 -3.07 1.51 8.26
N LYS A 62 -3.11 2.69 7.64
CA LYS A 62 -4.26 3.15 6.87
C LYS A 62 -4.21 2.60 5.45
N LEU A 63 -5.38 2.38 4.86
CA LEU A 63 -5.47 1.88 3.50
C LEU A 63 -4.86 2.87 2.50
N ASP A 64 -5.07 4.18 2.72
CA ASP A 64 -4.52 5.23 1.85
C ASP A 64 -2.99 5.26 1.86
N GLU A 65 -2.39 5.07 3.03
CA GLU A 65 -0.94 5.03 3.22
C GLU A 65 -0.34 3.80 2.53
N LEU A 66 -0.98 2.63 2.67
CA LEU A 66 -0.58 1.41 1.97
C LEU A 66 -0.58 1.63 0.45
N PHE A 67 -1.67 2.12 -0.12
CA PHE A 67 -1.76 2.31 -1.57
C PHE A 67 -0.79 3.37 -2.09
N ARG A 68 -0.54 4.46 -1.33
CA ARG A 68 0.50 5.43 -1.68
C ARG A 68 1.88 4.77 -1.76
N SER A 69 2.25 3.95 -0.76
CA SER A 69 3.53 3.24 -0.73
C SER A 69 3.68 2.26 -1.91
N LEU A 70 2.60 1.56 -2.26
CA LEU A 70 2.56 0.63 -3.40
C LEU A 70 2.65 1.35 -4.75
N THR A 71 1.94 2.47 -4.95
CA THR A 71 2.02 3.26 -6.18
C THR A 71 3.43 3.79 -6.42
N ILE A 72 4.10 4.27 -5.36
CA ILE A 72 5.50 4.74 -5.47
C ILE A 72 6.41 3.58 -5.87
N PHE A 73 6.24 2.42 -5.24
CA PHE A 73 7.04 1.24 -5.55
C PHE A 73 6.84 0.78 -7.00
N GLU A 74 5.60 0.74 -7.50
CA GLU A 74 5.27 0.43 -8.88
C GLU A 74 5.95 1.42 -9.85
N MET A 75 5.89 2.73 -9.58
CA MET A 75 6.59 3.74 -10.38
C MET A 75 8.10 3.54 -10.38
N VAL A 76 8.70 3.22 -9.23
CA VAL A 76 10.16 3.02 -9.12
C VAL A 76 10.60 1.77 -9.89
N ILE A 77 9.80 0.70 -9.89
CA ILE A 77 10.08 -0.52 -10.67
C ILE A 77 9.91 -0.24 -12.16
N SER A 78 8.79 0.35 -12.59
CA SER A 78 8.56 0.67 -14.01
C SER A 78 9.68 1.58 -14.57
N ASN A 79 10.12 2.59 -13.80
CA ASN A 79 11.21 3.47 -14.22
C ASN A 79 12.57 2.75 -14.34
N LYS A 80 12.78 1.60 -13.68
CA LYS A 80 14.00 0.81 -13.84
C LYS A 80 14.00 0.03 -15.16
N ASP A 81 12.83 -0.36 -15.64
CA ASP A 81 12.64 -0.93 -16.98
C ASP A 81 12.75 0.16 -18.07
N ASP A 82 12.33 1.39 -17.77
CA ASP A 82 12.38 2.57 -18.67
C ASP A 82 13.72 3.33 -18.69
N LYS A 83 14.87 2.65 -18.61
CA LYS A 83 16.19 3.25 -18.91
C LYS A 83 16.39 3.62 -20.40
N LYS A 84 15.31 4.00 -21.09
CA LYS A 84 15.31 4.76 -22.35
C LYS A 84 14.31 5.92 -22.30
N GLY A 85 14.44 6.80 -21.31
CA GLY A 85 14.18 8.22 -21.52
C GLY A 85 13.13 8.87 -20.62
N LYS A 86 13.59 9.92 -19.93
CA LYS A 86 12.81 10.99 -19.27
C LYS A 86 12.14 10.60 -17.95
N GLY A 87 12.96 10.52 -16.91
CA GLY A 87 12.49 10.48 -15.53
C GLY A 87 11.83 11.80 -15.12
N VAL A 88 10.57 11.73 -14.69
CA VAL A 88 9.92 12.80 -13.93
C VAL A 88 10.02 12.42 -12.45
N ALA A 89 10.91 13.09 -11.73
CA ALA A 89 11.10 12.87 -10.30
C ALA A 89 9.96 13.53 -9.52
N PHE A 90 8.99 12.75 -9.05
CA PHE A 90 8.02 13.22 -8.05
C PHE A 90 8.66 13.16 -6.65
N LYS A 91 8.86 14.34 -6.06
CA LYS A 91 9.36 14.52 -4.69
C LYS A 91 8.19 14.33 -3.71
N PHE A 92 8.27 13.36 -2.80
CA PHE A 92 7.35 13.29 -1.66
C PHE A 92 8.12 13.22 -0.34
N VAL A 93 7.52 13.83 0.68
CA VAL A 93 8.07 14.03 2.02
C VAL A 93 7.62 12.84 2.86
N TYR A 94 8.56 12.06 3.41
CA TYR A 94 8.26 11.13 4.49
C TYR A 94 8.09 11.94 5.77
N GLU A 95 6.87 12.01 6.31
CA GLU A 95 6.68 12.35 7.72
C GLU A 95 6.66 11.02 8.50
N GLU A 96 7.85 10.51 8.79
CA GLU A 96 7.98 9.44 9.80
C GLU A 96 7.62 10.03 11.16
N GLN A 97 6.46 9.63 11.70
CA GLN A 97 6.17 9.83 13.11
C GLN A 97 6.93 8.76 13.91
N THR A 98 8.09 9.15 14.44
CA THR A 98 8.85 8.37 15.42
C THR A 98 8.04 8.18 16.70
N PRO A 99 7.90 6.96 17.25
CA PRO A 99 7.36 6.78 18.60
C PRO A 99 8.43 7.16 19.63
N GLU A 100 8.23 8.27 20.34
CA GLU A 100 8.99 8.59 21.55
C GLU A 100 8.74 7.51 22.61
N HIS A 101 9.73 6.65 22.83
CA HIS A 101 9.72 5.71 23.94
C HIS A 101 10.05 6.48 25.23
N LYS A 102 9.01 6.83 26.01
CA LYS A 102 9.19 7.36 27.36
C LYS A 102 9.82 6.29 28.25
N SER A 103 11.11 6.43 28.56
CA SER A 103 11.72 5.73 29.70
C SER A 103 11.32 6.44 30.98
N THR A 104 10.45 5.80 31.75
CA THR A 104 10.20 6.15 33.15
C THR A 104 11.39 5.66 33.98
N LYS A 105 12.03 6.58 34.71
CA LYS A 105 12.93 6.27 35.83
C LYS A 105 12.19 6.51 37.12
#